data_AF-A0A1R1B0T7-F1
#
_entry.id   AF-A0A1R1B0T7-F1
#
_cell.length_a   1.000
_cell.length_b   1.000
_cell.length_c   1.000
_cell.angle_alpha   90.00
_cell.angle_beta   90.00
_cell.angle_gamma   90.00
#
_symmetry.space_group_name_H-M   'P 1'
#
loop_
_entity.id
_entity.type
_entity.pdbx_description
1 polymer ?
#
loop_
_entity_poly.entity_id
_entity_poly.type
_entity_poly.pdbx_seq_one_letter_code
_entity_poly.pdbx_strand_id
1 'polypeptide(L)'
;MVKWRCYPNHLQKERFLTEAALSSESCEGCPLKKTCAKAQGDREITVSLKYLRYKQQAREKLRSEEGHALSVQRMVEPESVFGQIKNNRGFRRFLLRGLHKVSLEVGWLSLACNLLKKAANDHNRSHSGVGITS
;
A
#
# COMPACT_ATOMS: atom_id res chain seq x y z
N MET A 1 23.04 -5.35 23.71
CA MET A 1 22.01 -6.04 22.92
C MET A 1 20.72 -5.97 23.73
N VAL A 2 19.68 -5.24 23.28
CA VAL A 2 18.43 -5.11 24.06
C VAL A 2 17.64 -6.39 23.89
N LYS A 3 17.50 -7.15 24.98
CA LYS A 3 16.75 -8.40 25.03
C LYS A 3 15.30 -8.06 25.37
N TRP A 4 14.37 -8.48 24.52
CA TRP A 4 12.94 -8.22 24.68
C TRP A 4 12.28 -9.43 25.30
N ARG A 5 11.53 -9.24 26.38
CA ARG A 5 10.77 -10.31 27.03
C ARG A 5 9.28 -10.03 26.86
N CYS A 6 8.55 -11.05 26.40
CA CYS A 6 7.11 -10.99 26.21
C CYS A 6 6.44 -11.38 27.52
N TYR A 7 5.67 -10.46 28.10
CA TYR A 7 4.85 -10.75 29.28
C TYR A 7 3.39 -10.85 28.87
N PRO A 8 2.68 -11.93 29.23
CA PRO A 8 1.23 -11.96 29.09
C PRO A 8 0.63 -10.91 30.03
N ASN A 9 -0.15 -9.97 29.47
CA ASN A 9 -0.75 -8.88 30.22
C ASN A 9 -1.64 -9.45 31.35
N HIS A 10 -1.21 -9.22 32.58
CA HIS A 10 -1.90 -9.62 33.79
C HIS A 10 -2.86 -8.50 34.22
N LEU A 11 -3.86 -8.17 33.40
CA LEU A 11 -5.05 -7.37 33.79
C LEU A 11 -5.96 -7.15 32.57
N GLN A 12 -6.90 -8.08 32.34
CA GLN A 12 -8.35 -7.80 32.24
C GLN A 12 -9.11 -9.08 31.88
N LYS A 13 -10.09 -9.39 32.73
CA LYS A 13 -11.14 -10.41 32.64
C LYS A 13 -11.58 -10.69 31.19
N GLU A 14 -11.57 -11.98 30.84
CA GLU A 14 -12.44 -12.64 29.85
C GLU A 14 -12.70 -11.91 28.53
N ARG A 15 -11.70 -11.89 27.64
CA ARG A 15 -11.85 -12.05 26.18
C ARG A 15 -10.46 -12.06 25.56
N PHE A 16 -10.05 -13.23 25.04
CA PHE A 16 -8.99 -13.46 24.05
C PHE A 16 -7.79 -12.49 24.07
N LEU A 17 -6.61 -12.98 24.43
CA LEU A 17 -5.31 -12.27 24.34
C LEU A 17 -5.15 -11.56 22.97
N THR A 18 -5.51 -10.28 22.88
CA THR A 18 -5.44 -9.49 21.64
C THR A 18 -4.17 -8.65 21.56
N GLU A 19 -3.53 -8.42 22.71
CA GLU A 19 -2.41 -7.52 22.90
C GLU A 19 -1.33 -8.19 23.75
N ALA A 20 -0.07 -7.96 23.39
CA ALA A 20 1.09 -8.40 24.17
C ALA A 20 1.94 -7.18 24.53
N ALA A 21 2.37 -7.10 25.79
CA ALA A 21 3.34 -6.10 26.23
C ALA A 21 4.76 -6.68 26.15
N LEU A 22 5.64 -5.91 25.51
CA LEU A 22 7.07 -6.19 25.42
C LEU A 22 7.80 -5.10 26.20
N SER A 23 8.50 -5.50 27.26
CA SER A 23 9.35 -4.62 28.05
C SER A 23 10.83 -4.96 27.85
N SER A 24 11.69 -3.95 28.01
CA SER A 24 13.14 -4.14 28.12
C SER A 24 13.51 -4.74 29.47
N GLU A 25 14.47 -5.68 29.51
CA GLU A 25 14.89 -6.34 30.76
C GLU A 25 15.50 -5.37 31.80
N SER A 26 16.24 -4.33 31.36
CA SER A 26 16.66 -3.18 32.18
C SER A 26 17.28 -2.10 31.28
N CYS A 27 16.88 -0.84 31.48
CA CYS A 27 17.46 0.33 30.81
C CYS A 27 18.61 0.99 31.60
N GLU A 28 19.12 0.39 32.67
CA GLU A 28 20.21 0.95 33.46
C GLU A 28 21.52 1.02 32.65
N GLY A 29 22.09 2.21 32.53
CA GLY A 29 23.32 2.45 31.76
C GLY A 29 23.17 2.40 30.23
N CYS A 30 21.95 2.33 29.68
CA CYS A 30 21.76 2.29 28.24
C CYS A 30 22.17 3.62 27.55
N PRO A 31 23.17 3.63 26.66
CA PRO A 31 23.63 4.86 25.99
C PRO A 31 22.56 5.49 25.08
N LEU A 32 21.57 4.69 24.67
CA LEU A 32 20.46 5.12 23.82
C LEU A 32 19.20 5.52 24.62
N LYS A 33 19.23 5.52 25.96
CA LYS A 33 18.03 5.79 26.80
C LYS A 33 17.39 7.14 26.44
N LYS A 34 18.21 8.19 26.25
CA LYS A 34 17.75 9.54 25.88
C LYS A 34 16.93 9.58 24.59
N THR A 35 17.20 8.69 23.64
CA THR A 35 16.49 8.62 22.34
C THR A 35 15.43 7.52 22.30
N CYS A 36 15.61 6.45 23.09
CA CYS A 36 14.80 5.25 23.05
C CYS A 36 13.52 5.35 23.91
N ALA A 37 13.58 5.96 25.09
CA ALA A 37 12.46 6.01 26.03
C ALA A 37 12.19 7.46 26.45
N LYS A 38 10.91 7.88 26.42
CA LYS A 38 10.47 9.18 26.93
C LYS A 38 10.08 9.14 28.41
N ALA A 39 9.76 7.95 28.94
CA ALA A 39 9.40 7.74 30.34
C ALA A 39 10.65 7.54 31.20
N GLN A 40 10.54 7.80 32.51
CA GLN A 40 11.64 7.60 33.48
C GLN A 40 12.03 6.12 33.65
N GLY A 41 11.07 5.21 33.47
CA GLY A 41 11.23 3.75 33.61
C GLY A 41 11.62 3.03 32.31
N ASP A 42 11.49 1.71 32.35
CA ASP A 42 11.74 0.85 31.20
C ASP A 42 10.74 1.08 30.06
N ARG A 43 11.20 0.87 28.83
CA ARG A 43 10.34 1.05 27.66
C ARG A 43 9.41 -0.14 27.53
N GLU A 44 8.12 0.11 27.65
CA GLU A 44 7.07 -0.84 27.33
C GLU A 44 6.48 -0.53 25.95
N ILE A 45 6.31 -1.57 25.14
CA ILE A 45 5.64 -1.49 23.84
C ILE A 45 4.49 -2.51 23.85
N THR A 46 3.27 -2.01 23.73
CA THR A 46 2.10 -2.84 23.51
C THR A 46 1.96 -3.11 22.01
N VAL A 47 1.87 -4.38 21.63
CA VAL A 47 1.63 -4.80 20.25
C VAL A 47 0.33 -5.57 20.13
N SER A 48 -0.48 -5.23 19.11
CA SER A 48 -1.66 -6.01 18.77
C SER A 48 -1.26 -7.29 18.03
N LEU A 49 -1.55 -8.45 18.63
CA LEU A 49 -1.27 -9.76 18.03
C LEU A 49 -2.11 -9.98 16.77
N LYS A 50 -3.35 -9.49 16.77
CA LYS A 50 -4.24 -9.55 15.60
C LYS A 50 -3.66 -8.78 14.41
N TYR A 51 -3.15 -7.57 14.67
CA TYR A 51 -2.49 -6.75 13.64
C TYR A 51 -1.25 -7.45 13.07
N LEU A 52 -0.40 -8.02 13.94
CA LEU A 52 0.78 -8.76 13.49
C LEU A 52 0.41 -9.95 12.62
N ARG A 53 -0.64 -10.69 12.98
CA ARG A 53 -1.15 -11.83 12.22
C ARG A 53 -1.62 -11.42 10.82
N TYR A 54 -2.43 -10.34 10.70
CA TYR A 54 -2.85 -9.84 9.39
C TYR A 54 -1.68 -9.30 8.56
N LYS A 55 -0.73 -8.63 9.20
CA LYS A 55 0.47 -8.14 8.53
C LYS A 55 1.31 -9.29 7.97
N GLN A 56 1.39 -10.40 8.68
CA GLN A 56 2.06 -11.61 8.21
C GLN A 56 1.30 -12.23 7.02
N GLN A 57 -0.01 -12.42 7.13
CA GLN A 57 -0.84 -12.92 6.02
C GLN A 57 -0.72 -12.06 4.76
N ALA A 58 -0.71 -10.73 4.91
CA ALA A 58 -0.53 -9.81 3.80
C ALA A 58 0.85 -9.97 3.14
N ARG A 59 1.91 -10.15 3.93
CA ARG A 59 3.27 -10.38 3.41
C ARG A 59 3.38 -11.71 2.67
N GLU A 60 2.79 -12.77 3.20
CA GLU A 60 2.78 -14.09 2.56
C GLU A 60 2.05 -14.02 1.22
N LYS A 61 0.87 -13.38 1.17
CA LYS A 61 0.15 -13.15 -0.09
C LYS A 61 0.96 -12.33 -1.10
N LEU A 62 1.60 -11.25 -0.66
CA LEU A 62 2.42 -10.41 -1.55
C LEU A 62 3.68 -11.11 -2.07
N ARG A 63 4.21 -12.09 -1.33
CA ARG A 63 5.40 -12.88 -1.72
C ARG A 63 5.06 -14.15 -2.51
N SER A 64 3.79 -14.55 -2.55
CA SER A 64 3.35 -15.65 -3.39
C SER A 64 3.56 -15.33 -4.88
N GLU A 65 3.67 -16.35 -5.72
CA GLU A 65 3.80 -16.18 -7.18
C GLU A 65 2.59 -15.44 -7.76
N GLU A 66 1.38 -15.74 -7.29
CA GLU A 66 0.16 -15.03 -7.67
C GLU A 66 0.23 -13.54 -7.30
N GLY A 67 0.68 -13.23 -6.07
CA GLY A 67 0.87 -11.86 -5.61
C GLY A 67 1.89 -11.09 -6.44
N HIS A 68 2.99 -11.75 -6.82
CA HIS A 68 3.99 -11.19 -7.72
C HIS A 68 3.41 -10.92 -9.11
N ALA A 69 2.71 -11.89 -9.71
CA ALA A 69 2.08 -11.74 -11.03
C ALA A 69 1.08 -10.57 -11.05
N LEU A 70 0.23 -10.46 -10.04
CA LEU A 70 -0.70 -9.33 -9.90
C LEU A 70 0.03 -7.99 -9.72
N SER A 71 1.17 -7.97 -9.02
CA SER A 71 1.97 -6.76 -8.87
C SER A 71 2.57 -6.30 -10.20
N VAL A 72 3.09 -7.23 -11.00
CA VAL A 72 3.63 -6.93 -12.34
C VAL A 72 2.52 -6.41 -13.25
N GLN A 73 1.34 -7.04 -13.23
CA GLN A 73 0.18 -6.58 -14.01
C GLN A 73 -0.25 -5.15 -13.63
N ARG A 74 -0.21 -4.81 -12.33
CA ARG A 74 -0.52 -3.45 -11.83
C ARG A 74 0.46 -2.39 -12.34
N MET A 75 1.74 -2.71 -12.53
CA MET A 75 2.70 -1.74 -13.08
C MET A 75 2.37 -1.36 -14.52
N VAL A 76 1.79 -2.28 -15.30
CA VAL A 76 1.47 -2.05 -16.71
C VAL A 76 0.12 -1.36 -16.87
N GLU A 77 -0.91 -1.84 -16.18
CA GLU A 77 -2.29 -1.41 -16.44
C GLU A 77 -2.67 -0.11 -15.72
N PRO A 78 -2.81 -0.08 -14.38
CA PRO A 78 -3.23 1.13 -13.68
C PRO A 78 -2.16 2.22 -13.64
N GLU A 79 -0.88 1.88 -13.42
CA GLU A 79 0.16 2.90 -13.25
C GLU A 79 0.40 3.72 -14.52
N SER A 80 0.39 3.08 -15.70
CA SER A 80 0.52 3.78 -16.97
C SER A 80 -0.64 4.76 -17.21
N VAL A 81 -1.88 4.35 -16.92
CA VAL A 81 -3.07 5.20 -17.08
C VAL A 81 -3.05 6.38 -16.11
N PHE A 82 -2.70 6.15 -14.84
CA PHE A 82 -2.59 7.24 -13.87
C PHE A 82 -1.43 8.19 -14.19
N GLY A 83 -0.31 7.69 -14.70
CA GLY A 83 0.80 8.51 -15.19
C GLY A 83 0.38 9.40 -16.35
N GLN A 84 -0.32 8.85 -17.34
CA GLN A 84 -0.86 9.61 -18.47
C GLN A 84 -1.82 10.71 -18.01
N ILE A 85 -2.76 10.37 -17.13
CA ILE A 85 -3.73 11.31 -16.58
C ILE A 85 -3.04 12.45 -15.81
N LYS A 86 -2.13 12.10 -14.89
CA LYS A 86 -1.57 13.08 -13.95
C LYS A 86 -0.43 13.88 -14.57
N ASN A 87 0.51 13.23 -15.22
CA ASN A 87 1.75 13.86 -15.70
C ASN A 87 1.60 14.36 -17.13
N ASN A 88 1.06 13.54 -18.04
CA ASN A 88 1.00 13.93 -19.45
C ASN A 88 -0.18 14.86 -19.74
N ARG A 89 -1.30 14.70 -19.03
CA ARG A 89 -2.52 15.52 -19.20
C ARG A 89 -2.73 16.55 -18.10
N GLY A 90 -1.83 16.61 -17.11
CA GLY A 90 -1.85 17.64 -16.07
C GLY A 90 -3.05 17.58 -15.12
N PHE A 91 -3.77 16.45 -15.03
CA PHE A 91 -4.90 16.35 -14.12
C PHE A 91 -4.41 16.30 -12.66
N ARG A 92 -4.65 17.39 -11.90
CA ARG A 92 -4.22 17.52 -10.51
C ARG A 92 -5.36 17.54 -9.50
N ARG A 93 -6.54 18.06 -9.88
CA ARG A 93 -7.67 18.26 -8.98
C ARG A 93 -8.99 18.10 -9.75
N PHE A 94 -10.01 17.58 -9.07
CA PHE A 94 -11.39 17.61 -9.55
C PHE A 94 -11.93 19.04 -9.53
N LEU A 95 -12.78 19.35 -10.50
CA LEU A 95 -13.40 20.67 -10.64
C LEU A 95 -14.66 20.79 -9.76
N LEU A 96 -15.41 19.70 -9.64
CA LEU A 96 -16.65 19.61 -8.89
C LEU A 96 -16.41 18.99 -7.51
N ARG A 97 -17.38 19.23 -6.61
CA ARG A 97 -17.40 18.68 -5.25
C ARG A 97 -18.62 17.76 -5.07
N GLY A 98 -18.46 16.75 -4.23
CA GLY A 98 -19.47 15.73 -3.96
C GLY A 98 -19.25 14.46 -4.78
N LEU A 99 -19.46 13.29 -4.14
CA LEU A 99 -19.12 11.98 -4.68
C LEU A 99 -19.74 11.72 -6.06
N HIS A 100 -21.03 12.07 -6.23
CA HIS A 100 -21.73 11.89 -7.50
C HIS A 100 -21.08 12.67 -8.66
N LYS A 101 -20.74 13.94 -8.44
CA LYS A 101 -20.14 14.80 -9.46
C LYS A 101 -18.70 14.40 -9.77
N VAL A 102 -17.92 14.06 -8.74
CA VAL A 102 -16.56 13.54 -8.91
C VAL A 102 -16.58 12.22 -9.68
N SER A 103 -17.56 11.35 -9.44
CA SER A 103 -17.70 10.09 -10.19
C SER A 103 -17.93 10.34 -11.68
N LEU A 104 -18.69 11.38 -12.05
CA LEU A 104 -18.85 11.77 -13.45
C LEU A 104 -17.52 12.23 -14.06
N GLU A 105 -16.75 13.09 -13.39
CA GLU A 105 -15.44 13.53 -13.86
C GLU A 105 -14.47 12.36 -14.08
N VAL A 106 -14.42 11.41 -13.14
CA VAL A 106 -13.60 10.20 -13.31
C VAL A 106 -14.08 9.38 -14.51
N GLY A 107 -15.40 9.27 -14.72
CA GLY A 107 -15.99 8.61 -15.87
C GLY A 107 -15.56 9.23 -17.20
N TRP A 108 -15.69 10.56 -17.33
CA TRP A 108 -15.24 11.30 -18.52
C TRP A 108 -13.75 11.13 -18.79
N LEU A 109 -12.93 11.22 -17.74
CA LEU A 109 -11.48 11.05 -17.83
C LEU A 109 -11.10 9.64 -18.31
N SER A 110 -11.79 8.63 -17.78
CA SER A 110 -11.62 7.22 -18.18
C SER A 110 -12.03 7.00 -19.63
N LEU A 111 -13.17 7.57 -20.05
CA LEU A 111 -13.64 7.49 -21.43
C LEU A 111 -12.62 8.11 -22.40
N ALA A 112 -12.13 9.32 -22.09
CA ALA A 112 -11.11 9.98 -22.90
C ALA A 112 -9.80 9.17 -22.99
N CYS A 113 -9.34 8.56 -21.88
CA CYS A 113 -8.21 7.64 -21.90
C CYS A 113 -8.44 6.44 -22.83
N ASN A 114 -9.61 5.82 -22.76
CA ASN A 114 -9.94 4.64 -23.56
C ASN A 114 -10.03 4.97 -25.06
N LEU A 115 -10.66 6.09 -25.42
CA LEU A 115 -10.76 6.53 -26.82
C LEU A 115 -9.38 6.82 -27.41
N LEU A 116 -8.49 7.48 -26.66
CA LEU A 116 -7.12 7.73 -27.12
C LEU A 116 -6.31 6.44 -27.29
N LYS A 117 -6.47 5.48 -26.38
CA LYS A 117 -5.86 4.15 -26.52
C LYS A 117 -6.38 3.41 -27.76
N LYS A 118 -7.69 3.50 -28.03
CA LYS A 118 -8.32 2.91 -29.21
C LYS A 118 -7.76 3.53 -30.50
N ALA A 119 -7.71 4.86 -30.58
CA ALA A 119 -7.16 5.56 -31.74
C ALA A 119 -5.69 5.19 -32.00
N ALA A 120 -4.86 5.15 -30.95
CA ALA A 120 -3.46 4.72 -31.09
C ALA A 120 -3.34 3.27 -31.60
N ASN A 121 -4.18 2.36 -31.11
CA ASN A 121 -4.20 0.99 -31.60
C ASN A 121 -4.63 0.89 -33.06
N ASP A 122 -5.63 1.67 -33.48
CA ASP A 122 -6.11 1.68 -34.86
C ASP A 122 -5.04 2.22 -35.82
N HIS A 123 -4.26 3.25 -35.41
CA HIS A 123 -3.08 3.70 -36.14
C HIS A 123 -1.96 2.63 -36.22
N ASN A 124 -1.72 1.89 -35.13
CA ASN A 124 -0.70 0.84 -35.14
C ASN A 124 -1.11 -0.34 -36.04
N ARG A 125 -2.41 -0.63 -36.13
CA ARG A 125 -2.98 -1.62 -37.05
C ARG A 125 -2.87 -1.19 -38.51
N SER A 126 -3.06 0.09 -38.83
CA SER A 126 -2.90 0.58 -40.20
C SER A 126 -1.44 0.50 -40.68
N HIS A 127 -0.46 0.69 -39.79
CA HIS A 127 0.97 0.56 -40.14
C HIS A 127 1.44 -0.89 -40.29
N SER A 128 0.84 -1.84 -39.55
CA SER A 128 1.18 -3.27 -39.64
C SER A 128 0.53 -3.99 -40.84
N GLY A 129 -0.44 -3.36 -41.51
CA GLY A 129 -1.06 -3.85 -42.75
C GLY A 129 -0.39 -3.42 -44.05
N VAL A 130 0.65 -2.58 -44.00
CA VAL A 130 1.33 -2.02 -45.21
C VAL A 130 2.58 -2.84 -45.60
N GLY A 131 2.85 -3.97 -44.93
CA GLY A 131 4.10 -4.73 -45.08
C GLY A 131 4.05 -6.03 -45.90
N ILE A 132 2.96 -6.36 -46.62
CA ILE A 132 2.92 -7.56 -47.49
C ILE A 132 2.08 -7.28 -48.74
N THR A 133 2.62 -6.56 -49.72
CA THR A 133 2.27 -6.74 -51.14
C THR A 133 3.48 -6.39 -51.98
N SER A 134 3.83 -7.33 -52.87
CA SER A 134 4.93 -7.40 -53.87
C SER A 134 6.36 -7.50 -53.35
#